data_AF-A0A7C3YDH9-F1
#
_entry.id   AF-A0A7C3YDH9-F1
#
_cell.length_a   1.000
_cell.length_b   1.000
_cell.length_c   1.000
_cell.angle_alpha   90.00
_cell.angle_beta   90.00
_cell.angle_gamma   90.00
#
_symmetry.space_group_name_H-M   'P 1'
#
loop_
_entity.id
_entity.type
_entity.pdbx_description
1 polymer ?
#
loop_
_entity_poly.entity_id
_entity_poly.type
_entity_poly.pdbx_seq_one_letter_code
_entity_poly.pdbx_strand_id
1 'polypeptide(L)'
;KIEGEDAYLIATSEHPMGAMYMNEVFEKNELPLRLCGISPCFRKEVGAHGKYTKGLFRVHQFNKVEQFIFCLPEQSWDMHEELQKNSEELYQKLGLHYRVVNICTGDIGTIAAKKYDIEVWMADGQFRETGSNSNCTDYQARRLNIKYREGPGKPPSGFVHTLNNTALATSRTIIAIVEQYQQADGSVLIPKALVPYMNGIERLEKKTK
;
A
#
# COMPACT_ATOMS: atom_id res chain seq x y z
N LYS A 1 -12.19 -2.93 17.32
CA LYS A 1 -12.67 -2.00 18.35
C LYS A 1 -11.99 -2.39 19.65
N ILE A 2 -11.41 -1.42 20.35
CA ILE A 2 -10.85 -1.63 21.68
C ILE A 2 -12.04 -1.70 22.65
N GLU A 3 -12.04 -2.68 23.54
CA GLU A 3 -13.14 -2.87 24.48
C GLU A 3 -13.25 -1.66 25.42
N GLY A 4 -14.47 -1.17 25.61
CA GLY A 4 -14.71 0.02 26.44
C GLY A 4 -14.38 1.37 25.79
N GLU A 5 -13.85 1.38 24.55
CA GLU A 5 -13.42 2.61 23.87
C GLU A 5 -14.04 2.77 22.48
N ASP A 6 -14.19 4.02 22.01
CA ASP A 6 -14.51 4.31 20.60
C ASP A 6 -13.24 4.38 19.75
N ALA A 7 -12.39 3.36 19.89
CA ALA A 7 -11.11 3.25 19.20
C ALA A 7 -11.04 1.96 18.38
N TYR A 8 -10.38 2.06 17.22
CA TYR A 8 -10.21 0.94 16.29
C TYR A 8 -8.75 0.86 15.88
N LEU A 9 -8.18 -0.35 15.94
CA LEU A 9 -6.87 -0.61 15.34
C LEU A 9 -6.98 -0.44 13.82
N ILE A 10 -6.04 0.33 13.25
CA ILE A 10 -6.04 0.63 11.82
C ILE A 10 -5.68 -0.61 11.00
N ALA A 11 -6.38 -0.84 9.90
CA ALA A 11 -6.05 -1.91 8.95
C ALA A 11 -4.96 -1.49 7.95
N THR A 12 -4.65 -0.20 7.92
CA THR A 12 -3.65 0.47 7.08
C THR A 12 -3.52 1.94 7.51
N SER A 13 -2.34 2.54 7.32
CA SER A 13 -2.11 3.98 7.45
C SER A 13 -2.95 4.83 6.48
N GLU A 14 -3.55 4.25 5.44
CA GLU A 14 -4.52 4.93 4.56
C GLU A 14 -5.66 5.57 5.36
N HIS A 15 -6.26 4.85 6.31
CA HIS A 15 -7.42 5.34 7.06
C HIS A 15 -7.11 6.60 7.88
N PRO A 16 -6.08 6.64 8.75
CA PRO A 16 -5.77 7.85 9.48
C PRO A 16 -5.23 8.98 8.58
N MET A 17 -4.49 8.67 7.50
CA MET A 17 -4.06 9.71 6.54
C MET A 17 -5.25 10.34 5.81
N GLY A 18 -6.22 9.54 5.38
CA GLY A 18 -7.46 10.01 4.77
C GLY A 18 -8.28 10.89 5.72
N ALA A 19 -8.41 10.46 6.99
CA ALA A 19 -9.15 11.19 8.01
C ALA A 19 -8.41 12.41 8.60
N MET A 20 -7.11 12.57 8.32
CA MET A 20 -6.28 13.65 8.88
C MET A 20 -6.83 15.05 8.57
N TYR A 21 -7.51 15.19 7.43
CA TYR A 21 -8.08 16.44 6.94
C TYR A 21 -9.61 16.38 6.88
N MET A 22 -10.23 15.58 7.74
CA MET A 22 -11.69 15.46 7.80
C MET A 22 -12.33 16.83 8.08
N ASN A 23 -13.36 17.19 7.29
CA ASN A 23 -14.05 18.49 7.30
C ASN A 23 -13.22 19.71 6.87
N GLU A 24 -12.02 19.50 6.32
CA GLU A 24 -11.18 20.60 5.82
C GLU A 24 -11.50 21.02 4.38
N VAL A 25 -11.09 22.24 4.04
CA VAL A 25 -11.21 22.78 2.68
C VAL A 25 -9.86 23.34 2.23
N PHE A 26 -9.16 22.55 1.41
CA PHE A 26 -7.87 22.93 0.81
C PHE A 26 -8.00 24.11 -0.15
N GLU A 27 -6.98 24.96 -0.20
CA GLU A 27 -6.75 25.86 -1.31
C GLU A 27 -6.11 25.09 -2.47
N LYS A 28 -6.44 25.48 -3.70
CA LYS A 28 -5.98 24.80 -4.92
C LYS A 28 -4.45 24.67 -5.00
N ASN A 29 -3.71 25.66 -4.51
CA ASN A 29 -2.25 25.69 -4.46
C ASN A 29 -1.62 24.77 -3.41
N GLU A 30 -2.41 24.23 -2.46
CA GLU A 30 -1.96 23.23 -1.49
C GLU A 30 -2.00 21.80 -2.07
N LEU A 31 -2.61 21.63 -3.24
CA LEU A 31 -2.79 20.35 -3.91
C LEU A 31 -1.84 20.21 -5.12
N PRO A 32 -1.33 19.01 -5.39
CA PRO A 32 -1.55 17.76 -4.64
C PRO A 32 -0.77 17.70 -3.31
N LEU A 33 -1.44 17.22 -2.26
CA LEU A 33 -0.79 16.84 -1.02
C LEU A 33 -0.40 15.36 -1.10
N ARG A 34 0.90 15.07 -1.07
CA ARG A 34 1.47 13.71 -1.09
C ARG A 34 1.95 13.31 0.29
N LEU A 35 1.48 12.16 0.78
CA LEU A 35 1.80 11.61 2.08
C LEU A 35 2.41 10.21 1.94
N CYS A 36 3.33 9.87 2.83
CA CYS A 36 3.89 8.53 2.96
C CYS A 36 3.84 8.10 4.43
N GLY A 37 3.03 7.09 4.74
CA GLY A 37 2.78 6.63 6.10
C GLY A 37 3.29 5.21 6.34
N ILE A 38 4.12 5.05 7.37
CA ILE A 38 4.54 3.74 7.89
C ILE A 38 3.71 3.38 9.12
N SER A 39 3.15 2.16 9.18
CA SER A 39 2.42 1.71 10.36
C SER A 39 2.35 0.18 10.49
N PRO A 40 2.14 -0.35 11.71
CA PRO A 40 1.55 -1.66 11.89
C PRO A 40 0.09 -1.63 11.43
N CYS A 41 -0.32 -2.68 10.73
CA CYS A 41 -1.64 -2.88 10.16
C CYS A 41 -2.29 -4.09 10.81
N PHE A 42 -3.55 -3.95 11.27
CA PHE A 42 -4.27 -4.99 12.00
C PHE A 42 -5.50 -5.45 11.21
N ARG A 43 -5.58 -6.75 10.89
CA ARG A 43 -6.70 -7.33 10.12
C ARG A 43 -7.26 -8.58 10.79
N LYS A 44 -8.59 -8.70 10.83
CA LYS A 44 -9.28 -9.86 11.43
C LYS A 44 -9.15 -11.13 10.59
N GLU A 45 -8.93 -11.01 9.27
CA GLU A 45 -8.82 -12.14 8.33
C GLU A 45 -10.02 -13.11 8.38
N VAL A 46 -11.23 -12.59 8.63
CA VAL A 46 -12.48 -13.38 8.64
C VAL A 46 -12.78 -13.90 7.24
N GLY A 47 -13.17 -15.17 7.13
CA GLY A 47 -13.53 -15.82 5.85
C GLY A 47 -12.37 -16.50 5.11
N ALA A 48 -11.16 -16.52 5.70
CA ALA A 48 -9.96 -17.08 5.07
C ALA A 48 -9.55 -18.47 5.58
N HIS A 49 -10.48 -19.21 6.19
CA HIS A 49 -10.17 -20.50 6.82
C HIS A 49 -9.50 -21.45 5.80
N GLY A 50 -8.29 -21.94 6.13
CA GLY A 50 -7.54 -22.88 5.28
C GLY A 50 -6.68 -22.28 4.18
N LYS A 51 -6.74 -20.96 3.89
CA LYS A 51 -5.95 -20.32 2.82
C LYS A 51 -4.77 -19.53 3.40
N TYR A 52 -3.53 -19.95 3.09
CA TYR A 52 -2.28 -19.33 3.57
C TYR A 52 -2.17 -19.28 5.10
N THR A 53 -2.58 -20.34 5.79
CA THR A 53 -2.67 -20.39 7.27
C THR A 53 -1.32 -20.45 7.99
N LYS A 54 -0.21 -20.70 7.27
CA LYS A 54 1.15 -20.77 7.82
C LYS A 54 2.06 -19.76 7.13
N GLY A 55 3.02 -19.21 7.87
CA GLY A 55 3.97 -18.21 7.38
C GLY A 55 3.50 -16.77 7.59
N LEU A 56 4.04 -15.85 6.78
CA LEU A 56 3.82 -14.40 6.93
C LEU A 56 2.85 -13.81 5.89
N PHE A 57 2.28 -14.63 5.00
CA PHE A 57 1.53 -14.11 3.85
C PHE A 57 0.17 -13.54 4.25
N ARG A 58 -0.52 -14.22 5.18
CA ARG A 58 -1.79 -13.80 5.77
C ARG A 58 -1.68 -13.86 7.28
N VAL A 59 -1.57 -12.70 7.92
CA VAL A 59 -1.33 -12.54 9.35
C VAL A 59 -2.20 -11.43 9.91
N HIS A 60 -2.47 -11.48 11.22
CA HIS A 60 -3.29 -10.47 11.88
C HIS A 60 -2.59 -9.11 12.02
N GLN A 61 -1.26 -9.11 12.06
CA GLN A 61 -0.44 -7.91 12.15
C GLN A 61 0.70 -7.97 11.14
N PHE A 62 0.89 -6.90 10.39
CA PHE A 62 2.02 -6.71 9.48
C PHE A 62 2.38 -5.22 9.37
N ASN A 63 3.59 -4.89 8.90
CA ASN A 63 3.95 -3.49 8.64
C ASN A 63 3.76 -3.16 7.16
N LYS A 64 3.34 -1.93 6.88
CA LYS A 64 3.17 -1.43 5.53
C LYS A 64 3.65 0.01 5.44
N VAL A 65 4.32 0.32 4.33
CA VAL A 65 4.58 1.68 3.89
C VAL A 65 3.53 2.01 2.83
N GLU A 66 2.75 3.05 3.08
CA GLU A 66 1.60 3.46 2.27
C GLU A 66 1.83 4.84 1.68
N GLN A 67 1.49 5.01 0.41
CA GLN A 67 1.39 6.31 -0.25
C GLN A 67 -0.07 6.75 -0.22
N PHE A 68 -0.31 8.04 0.02
CA PHE A 68 -1.65 8.63 -0.02
C PHE A 68 -1.59 10.00 -0.68
N ILE A 69 -2.57 10.32 -1.53
CA ILE A 69 -2.63 11.60 -2.22
C ILE A 69 -4.03 12.20 -2.06
N PHE A 70 -4.06 13.49 -1.70
CA PHE A 70 -5.19 14.38 -1.99
C PHE A 70 -4.84 15.22 -3.21
N CYS A 71 -5.71 15.28 -4.21
CA CYS A 71 -5.46 16.03 -5.44
C CYS A 71 -6.72 16.64 -6.03
N LEU A 72 -6.54 17.51 -7.02
CA LEU A 72 -7.66 18.00 -7.82
C LEU A 72 -8.22 16.87 -8.71
N PRO A 73 -9.53 16.86 -9.01
CA PRO A 73 -10.15 15.82 -9.82
C PRO A 73 -9.43 15.54 -11.14
N GLU A 74 -9.03 16.61 -11.86
CA GLU A 74 -8.35 16.55 -13.15
C GLU A 74 -6.95 15.94 -13.10
N GLN A 75 -6.32 15.87 -11.93
CA GLN A 75 -4.98 15.33 -11.74
C GLN A 75 -4.97 13.84 -11.36
N SER A 76 -6.09 13.33 -10.85
CA SER A 76 -6.13 12.04 -10.15
C SER A 76 -5.70 10.85 -10.99
N TRP A 77 -6.03 10.82 -12.28
CA TRP A 77 -5.68 9.69 -13.15
C TRP A 77 -4.18 9.63 -13.46
N ASP A 78 -3.55 10.79 -13.71
CA ASP A 78 -2.09 10.85 -13.90
C ASP A 78 -1.36 10.46 -12.62
N MET A 79 -1.88 10.87 -11.46
CA MET A 79 -1.33 10.48 -10.16
C MET A 79 -1.52 9.00 -9.84
N HIS A 80 -2.59 8.36 -10.34
CA HIS A 80 -2.78 6.91 -10.20
C HIS A 80 -1.65 6.15 -10.89
N GLU A 81 -1.26 6.59 -12.08
CA GLU A 81 -0.15 6.02 -12.84
C GLU A 81 1.22 6.40 -12.23
N GLU A 82 1.37 7.60 -11.65
CA GLU A 82 2.57 8.00 -10.87
C GLU A 82 2.77 7.08 -9.66
N LEU A 83 1.73 6.87 -8.86
CA LEU A 83 1.77 6.00 -7.69
C LEU A 83 2.13 4.56 -8.09
N GLN A 84 1.57 4.07 -9.20
CA GLN A 84 1.85 2.73 -9.71
C GLN A 84 3.35 2.57 -9.99
N LYS A 85 3.93 3.50 -10.74
CA LYS A 85 5.37 3.53 -11.05
C LYS A 85 6.23 3.57 -9.79
N ASN A 86 5.87 4.39 -8.80
CA ASN A 86 6.62 4.46 -7.54
C ASN A 86 6.77 3.09 -6.86
N SER A 87 5.71 2.29 -6.85
CA SER A 87 5.77 0.95 -6.23
C SER A 87 6.52 -0.03 -7.11
N GLU A 88 6.26 -0.04 -8.41
CA GLU A 88 7.00 -0.88 -9.36
C GLU A 88 8.51 -0.66 -9.30
N GLU A 89 8.98 0.59 -9.21
CA GLU A 89 10.39 0.91 -9.01
C GLU A 89 10.99 0.24 -7.76
N LEU A 90 10.22 0.12 -6.66
CA LEU A 90 10.66 -0.56 -5.46
C LEU A 90 10.84 -2.06 -5.70
N TYR A 91 9.86 -2.72 -6.35
CA TYR A 91 9.97 -4.14 -6.71
C TYR A 91 11.12 -4.40 -7.68
N GLN A 92 11.32 -3.52 -8.67
CA GLN A 92 12.43 -3.59 -9.63
C GLN A 92 13.80 -3.42 -8.95
N LYS A 93 13.95 -2.45 -8.04
CA LYS A 93 15.18 -2.27 -7.25
C LYS A 93 15.48 -3.46 -6.34
N LEU A 94 14.43 -4.11 -5.83
CA LEU A 94 14.55 -5.36 -5.08
C LEU A 94 14.80 -6.58 -5.96
N GLY A 95 14.80 -6.44 -7.29
CA GLY A 95 15.02 -7.53 -8.25
C GLY A 95 13.92 -8.60 -8.23
N LEU A 96 12.72 -8.27 -7.76
CA LEU A 96 11.62 -9.22 -7.64
C LEU A 96 10.91 -9.39 -8.98
N HIS A 97 10.64 -10.63 -9.38
CA HIS A 97 9.79 -10.91 -10.52
C HIS A 97 8.32 -10.71 -10.15
N TYR A 98 7.64 -9.78 -10.84
CA TYR A 98 6.25 -9.42 -10.57
C TYR A 98 5.47 -9.18 -11.87
N ARG A 99 4.14 -9.06 -11.75
CA ARG A 99 3.23 -8.55 -12.77
C ARG A 99 2.29 -7.51 -12.18
N VAL A 100 1.71 -6.69 -13.04
CA VAL A 100 0.64 -5.74 -12.68
C VAL A 100 -0.67 -6.23 -13.29
N VAL A 101 -1.72 -6.26 -12.48
CA VAL A 101 -3.06 -6.68 -12.90
C VAL A 101 -4.02 -5.50 -12.77
N ASN A 102 -4.77 -5.21 -13.84
CA ASN A 102 -5.92 -4.31 -13.77
C ASN A 102 -7.14 -5.07 -13.26
N ILE A 103 -7.69 -4.62 -12.13
CA ILE A 103 -8.71 -5.35 -11.39
C ILE A 103 -10.09 -5.16 -12.03
N CYS A 104 -10.79 -6.26 -12.25
CA CYS A 104 -12.13 -6.25 -12.82
C CYS A 104 -13.19 -5.80 -11.80
N THR A 105 -14.36 -5.41 -12.29
CA THR A 105 -15.44 -4.86 -11.44
C THR A 105 -15.91 -5.81 -10.34
N GLY A 106 -15.79 -7.12 -10.52
CA GLY A 106 -16.17 -8.12 -9.52
C GLY A 106 -15.23 -8.21 -8.31
N ASP A 107 -13.99 -7.73 -8.44
CA ASP A 107 -12.94 -7.85 -7.42
C ASP A 107 -12.37 -6.50 -6.97
N ILE A 108 -12.86 -5.39 -7.54
CA ILE A 108 -12.32 -4.04 -7.31
C ILE A 108 -12.61 -3.47 -5.91
N GLY A 109 -13.59 -4.03 -5.20
CA GLY A 109 -14.06 -3.51 -3.91
C GLY A 109 -15.01 -2.31 -4.05
N THR A 110 -15.41 -1.73 -2.93
CA THR A 110 -16.49 -0.72 -2.89
C THR A 110 -16.03 0.74 -2.94
N ILE A 111 -14.73 0.99 -2.77
CA ILE A 111 -14.16 2.35 -2.61
C ILE A 111 -13.48 2.81 -3.90
N ALA A 112 -12.72 1.93 -4.55
CA ALA A 112 -11.91 2.27 -5.72
C ALA A 112 -12.77 2.41 -6.98
N ALA A 113 -12.50 3.45 -7.77
CA ALA A 113 -13.01 3.59 -9.13
C ALA A 113 -12.16 2.82 -10.16
N LYS A 114 -10.85 2.71 -9.89
CA LYS A 114 -9.89 1.88 -10.64
C LYS A 114 -8.83 1.37 -9.67
N LYS A 115 -8.38 0.13 -9.86
CA LYS A 115 -7.37 -0.51 -9.02
C LYS A 115 -6.38 -1.31 -9.86
N TYR A 116 -5.10 -1.18 -9.52
CA TYR A 116 -4.05 -2.07 -9.97
C TYR A 116 -3.52 -2.87 -8.78
N ASP A 117 -3.28 -4.17 -8.97
CA ASP A 117 -2.52 -4.97 -8.02
C ASP A 117 -1.16 -5.33 -8.59
N ILE A 118 -0.13 -5.20 -7.75
CA ILE A 118 1.17 -5.80 -8.00
C ILE A 118 1.13 -7.20 -7.40
N GLU A 119 1.40 -8.19 -8.24
CA GLU A 119 1.52 -9.58 -7.82
C GLU A 119 2.93 -10.08 -8.05
N VAL A 120 3.55 -10.65 -7.02
CA VAL A 120 4.91 -11.18 -7.08
C VAL A 120 4.90 -12.68 -7.32
N TRP A 121 5.85 -13.16 -8.11
CA TRP A 121 6.07 -14.58 -8.37
C TRP A 121 6.57 -15.29 -7.12
N MET A 122 5.98 -16.43 -6.80
CA MET A 122 6.29 -17.21 -5.60
C MET A 122 6.87 -18.58 -5.97
N ALA A 123 7.57 -19.23 -5.04
CA ALA A 123 8.31 -20.47 -5.27
C ALA A 123 7.43 -21.65 -5.72
N ASP A 124 6.12 -21.61 -5.46
CA ASP A 124 5.16 -22.62 -5.92
C ASP A 124 4.60 -22.36 -7.32
N GLY A 125 5.18 -21.40 -8.05
CA GLY A 125 4.85 -21.15 -9.45
C GLY A 125 3.59 -20.31 -9.67
N GLN A 126 3.19 -19.52 -8.66
CA GLN A 126 2.00 -18.67 -8.73
C GLN A 126 2.35 -17.21 -8.44
N PHE A 127 1.64 -16.30 -9.10
CA PHE A 127 1.65 -14.87 -8.74
C PHE A 127 0.70 -14.62 -7.58
N ARG A 128 1.13 -13.79 -6.62
CA ARG A 128 0.31 -13.39 -5.47
C ARG A 128 0.39 -11.91 -5.19
N GLU A 129 -0.75 -11.29 -4.89
CA GLU A 129 -0.86 -9.88 -4.52
C GLU A 129 0.10 -9.50 -3.39
N THR A 130 0.91 -8.46 -3.59
CA THR A 130 1.80 -7.88 -2.58
C THR A 130 1.58 -6.38 -2.39
N GLY A 131 0.94 -5.71 -3.35
CA GLY A 131 0.56 -4.31 -3.25
C GLY A 131 -0.68 -4.01 -4.09
N SER A 132 -1.36 -2.93 -3.73
CA SER A 132 -2.60 -2.46 -4.35
C SER A 132 -2.55 -0.95 -4.47
N ASN A 133 -2.92 -0.43 -5.64
CA ASN A 133 -2.96 0.98 -5.99
C ASN A 133 -4.36 1.38 -6.48
N SER A 134 -5.03 2.29 -5.77
CA SER A 134 -6.41 2.67 -6.04
C SER A 134 -6.56 4.17 -6.28
N ASN A 135 -7.32 4.53 -7.31
CA ASN A 135 -7.95 5.84 -7.42
C ASN A 135 -9.38 5.74 -6.87
N CYS A 136 -9.66 6.44 -5.78
CA CYS A 136 -10.96 6.42 -5.10
C CYS A 136 -11.88 7.57 -5.54
N THR A 137 -11.43 8.38 -6.50
CA THR A 137 -12.07 9.64 -6.90
C THR A 137 -12.52 10.42 -5.67
N ASP A 138 -13.76 10.90 -5.64
CA ASP A 138 -14.31 11.67 -4.53
C ASP A 138 -15.00 10.81 -3.45
N TYR A 139 -14.96 9.47 -3.55
CA TYR A 139 -15.73 8.59 -2.67
C TYR A 139 -15.37 8.77 -1.19
N GLN A 140 -14.08 8.74 -0.86
CA GLN A 140 -13.60 8.97 0.51
C GLN A 140 -13.79 10.43 0.92
N ALA A 141 -13.47 11.36 0.02
CA ALA A 141 -13.58 12.80 0.26
C ALA A 141 -15.02 13.25 0.59
N ARG A 142 -16.04 12.70 -0.09
CA ARG A 142 -17.44 12.96 0.22
C ARG A 142 -17.83 12.50 1.63
N ARG A 143 -17.37 11.32 2.04
CA ARG A 143 -17.65 10.75 3.37
C ARG A 143 -16.96 11.51 4.49
N LEU A 144 -15.74 11.99 4.24
CA LEU A 144 -14.94 12.74 5.19
C LEU A 144 -15.14 14.26 5.06
N ASN A 145 -16.01 14.70 4.15
CA ASN A 145 -16.31 16.10 3.86
C ASN A 145 -15.06 16.95 3.54
N ILE A 146 -14.16 16.42 2.70
CA ILE A 146 -12.89 17.05 2.33
C ILE A 146 -13.05 17.73 0.98
N LYS A 147 -12.90 19.06 0.95
CA LYS A 147 -13.18 19.88 -0.24
C LYS A 147 -11.94 20.66 -0.67
N TYR A 148 -12.05 21.32 -1.81
CA TYR A 148 -11.10 22.34 -2.23
C TYR A 148 -11.84 23.61 -2.69
N ARG A 149 -11.11 24.72 -2.75
CA ARG A 149 -11.57 26.01 -3.30
C ARG A 149 -10.52 26.60 -4.25
N GLU A 150 -10.96 27.37 -5.25
CA GLU A 150 -10.03 28.00 -6.22
C GLU A 150 -9.05 29.01 -5.58
N GLY A 151 -9.38 29.56 -4.41
CA GLY A 151 -8.49 30.48 -3.70
C GLY A 151 -9.09 31.03 -2.40
N PRO A 152 -8.33 31.87 -1.68
CA PRO A 152 -8.73 32.41 -0.37
C PRO A 152 -10.09 33.09 -0.41
N GLY A 153 -10.94 32.77 0.57
CA GLY A 153 -12.28 33.36 0.72
C GLY A 153 -13.30 32.95 -0.35
N LYS A 154 -12.93 32.12 -1.34
CA LYS A 154 -13.90 31.56 -2.30
C LYS A 154 -14.71 30.43 -1.65
N PRO A 155 -15.98 30.23 -2.08
CA PRO A 155 -16.74 29.06 -1.67
C PRO A 155 -16.05 27.78 -2.18
N PRO A 156 -16.27 26.62 -1.52
CA PRO A 156 -15.75 25.35 -2.02
C PRO A 156 -16.19 25.06 -3.46
N SER A 157 -15.23 24.73 -4.33
CA SER A 157 -15.45 24.41 -5.74
C SER A 157 -15.95 22.98 -5.94
N GLY A 158 -15.54 22.06 -5.05
CA GLY A 158 -15.82 20.64 -5.16
C GLY A 158 -15.14 19.80 -4.10
N PHE A 159 -15.20 18.48 -4.26
CA PHE A 159 -14.47 17.52 -3.42
C PHE A 159 -13.12 17.20 -4.06
N VAL A 160 -12.10 17.01 -3.24
CA VAL A 160 -10.80 16.49 -3.71
C VAL A 160 -10.96 15.05 -4.18
N HIS A 161 -10.04 14.60 -5.03
CA HIS A 161 -9.85 13.17 -5.27
C HIS A 161 -8.82 12.60 -4.30
N THR A 162 -9.01 11.33 -3.95
CA THR A 162 -8.16 10.57 -3.02
C THR A 162 -7.59 9.34 -3.70
N LEU A 163 -6.30 9.10 -3.49
CA LEU A 163 -5.61 7.92 -3.98
C LEU A 163 -4.77 7.31 -2.88
N ASN A 164 -4.61 5.98 -2.93
CA ASN A 164 -3.73 5.25 -2.05
C ASN A 164 -2.98 4.16 -2.81
N ASN A 165 -1.76 3.88 -2.37
CA ASN A 165 -0.99 2.78 -2.91
C ASN A 165 -0.08 2.16 -1.85
N THR A 166 0.00 0.83 -1.85
CA THR A 166 1.01 0.10 -1.09
C THR A 166 2.37 0.30 -1.73
N ALA A 167 3.27 1.06 -1.09
CA ALA A 167 4.67 1.09 -1.51
C ALA A 167 5.29 -0.29 -1.32
N LEU A 168 5.28 -0.82 -0.09
CA LEU A 168 5.64 -2.20 0.25
C LEU A 168 4.90 -2.66 1.51
N ALA A 169 4.36 -3.87 1.48
CA ALA A 169 3.90 -4.59 2.68
C ALA A 169 4.99 -5.56 3.12
N THR A 170 5.67 -5.26 4.23
CA THR A 170 6.93 -5.94 4.59
C THR A 170 6.77 -7.43 4.78
N SER A 171 5.62 -7.89 5.30
CA SER A 171 5.35 -9.31 5.53
C SER A 171 5.39 -10.12 4.23
N ARG A 172 4.78 -9.60 3.16
CA ARG A 172 4.75 -10.26 1.84
C ARG A 172 6.06 -10.06 1.08
N THR A 173 6.66 -8.87 1.17
CA THR A 173 7.95 -8.57 0.54
C THR A 173 9.08 -9.45 1.10
N ILE A 174 9.09 -9.72 2.41
CA ILE A 174 10.09 -10.62 3.01
C ILE A 174 9.94 -12.04 2.46
N ILE A 175 8.71 -12.56 2.30
CA ILE A 175 8.51 -13.89 1.71
C ILE A 175 9.04 -13.91 0.27
N ALA A 176 8.68 -12.91 -0.53
CA ALA A 176 9.15 -12.81 -1.91
C ALA A 176 10.68 -12.81 -2.01
N ILE A 177 11.36 -12.04 -1.14
CA ILE A 177 12.83 -12.03 -1.09
C ILE A 177 13.37 -13.41 -0.70
N VAL A 178 12.85 -14.01 0.37
CA VAL A 178 13.31 -15.34 0.82
C VAL A 178 13.12 -16.39 -0.28
N GLU A 179 11.97 -16.40 -0.95
CA GLU A 179 11.66 -17.40 -1.97
C GLU A 179 12.46 -17.21 -3.26
N GLN A 180 12.67 -15.96 -3.71
CA GLN A 180 13.38 -15.70 -4.97
C GLN A 180 14.90 -15.62 -4.81
N TYR A 181 15.42 -15.35 -3.61
CA TYR A 181 16.86 -15.24 -3.33
C TYR A 181 17.44 -16.43 -2.54
N GLN A 182 16.67 -17.48 -2.28
CA GLN A 182 17.18 -18.70 -1.64
C GLN A 182 18.28 -19.38 -2.46
N GLN A 183 19.24 -19.98 -1.77
CA GLN A 183 20.33 -20.76 -2.35
C GLN A 183 20.16 -22.24 -2.02
N ALA A 184 20.89 -23.11 -2.74
CA ALA A 184 20.80 -24.57 -2.55
C ALA A 184 21.15 -25.04 -1.13
N ASP A 185 21.97 -24.28 -0.39
CA ASP A 185 22.35 -24.57 1.00
C ASP A 185 21.37 -23.99 2.04
N GLY A 186 20.27 -23.38 1.59
CA GLY A 186 19.25 -22.77 2.46
C GLY A 186 19.58 -21.36 2.96
N SER A 187 20.71 -20.79 2.55
CA SER A 187 20.97 -19.35 2.75
C SER A 187 20.11 -18.49 1.82
N VAL A 188 19.97 -17.20 2.15
CA VAL A 188 19.23 -16.23 1.31
C VAL A 188 20.16 -15.07 0.99
N LEU A 189 20.34 -14.77 -0.30
CA LEU A 189 21.07 -13.57 -0.72
C LEU A 189 20.22 -12.32 -0.44
N ILE A 190 20.85 -11.24 0.00
CA ILE A 190 20.19 -9.96 0.21
C ILE A 190 20.14 -9.19 -1.13
N PRO A 191 18.98 -8.68 -1.57
CA PRO A 191 18.91 -7.79 -2.71
C PRO A 191 19.90 -6.62 -2.55
N LYS A 192 20.66 -6.30 -3.61
CA LYS A 192 21.72 -5.28 -3.54
C LYS A 192 21.23 -3.93 -3.00
N ALA A 193 20.00 -3.55 -3.32
CA ALA A 193 19.37 -2.32 -2.83
C ALA A 193 19.20 -2.27 -1.30
N LEU A 194 19.18 -3.42 -0.62
CA LEU A 194 19.01 -3.51 0.84
C LEU A 194 20.34 -3.59 1.60
N VAL A 195 21.45 -3.96 0.96
CA VAL A 195 22.77 -4.11 1.60
C VAL A 195 23.21 -2.87 2.39
N PRO A 196 23.03 -1.63 1.91
CA PRO A 196 23.36 -0.42 2.68
C PRO A 196 22.56 -0.27 3.98
N TYR A 197 21.35 -0.84 4.04
CA TYR A 197 20.47 -0.81 5.21
C TYR A 197 20.71 -1.99 6.17
N MET A 198 21.60 -2.92 5.79
CA MET A 198 21.91 -4.13 6.54
C MET A 198 23.37 -4.17 7.02
N ASN A 199 24.00 -3.01 7.20
CA ASN A 199 25.41 -2.89 7.62
C ASN A 199 26.37 -3.70 6.75
N GLY A 200 26.12 -3.79 5.44
CA GLY A 200 26.95 -4.55 4.50
C GLY A 200 26.71 -6.06 4.52
N ILE A 201 25.70 -6.57 5.24
CA ILE A 201 25.33 -7.98 5.16
C ILE A 201 24.72 -8.27 3.77
N GLU A 202 25.36 -9.19 3.04
CA GLU A 202 24.92 -9.59 1.69
C GLU A 202 24.21 -10.95 1.67
N ARG A 203 24.27 -11.71 2.78
CA ARG A 203 23.75 -13.06 2.87
C ARG A 203 23.22 -13.38 4.26
N LEU A 204 22.03 -13.99 4.32
CA LEU A 204 21.45 -14.55 5.53
C LEU A 204 21.79 -16.04 5.57
N GLU A 205 22.42 -16.47 6.66
CA GLU A 205 22.80 -17.85 6.90
C GLU A 205 22.09 -18.38 8.14
N LYS A 206 21.87 -19.70 8.17
CA LYS A 206 21.32 -20.36 9.35
C LYS A 206 22.32 -20.18 10.50
N LYS A 207 21.88 -19.63 11.63
CA LYS A 207 22.69 -19.65 12.86
C LYS A 207 22.98 -21.11 13.23
N THR A 208 24.21 -21.54 13.05
CA THR A 208 24.76 -22.73 13.71
C THR A 208 24.83 -22.42 15.21
N LYS A 209 24.24 -23.33 16.01
CA LYS A 209 24.37 -23.29 17.46
C LYS A 209 25.76 -23.71 17.88
#